data_AF-A0A3N1J3I8-F1
#
_entry.id   AF-A0A3N1J3I8-F1
#
_cell.length_a   1.000
_cell.length_b   1.000
_cell.length_c   1.000
_cell.angle_alpha   90.00
_cell.angle_beta   90.00
_cell.angle_gamma   90.00
#
_symmetry.space_group_name_H-M   'P 1'
#
loop_
_entity.id
_entity.type
_entity.pdbx_description
1 polymer ?
#
loop_
_entity_poly.entity_id
_entity_poly.type
_entity_poly.pdbx_seq_one_letter_code
_entity_poly.pdbx_strand_id
1 'polypeptide(L)'
;MLWRTDRMILDAATAAAARLPGDGTHGGTHTVAAAAIDLSGRVHTAANVFHFTGGPCAELAVLGAAAAVSDDPVMAIVAVGDGDRGVLAPCGRCRQVLLDLHPHVLVLVPGADAGGEGDGEPVGVPVRTLLPHAYAWPDRPAPRIVRFNGRYRDDVLAGRKTATIRHDDPQGTGPTTFVFEDEDAEGFTTTGAVVESVARKRVDEIDADDARDEHAGSVADLRAGLLAHYPSLGDDDLVEVARFRVVR
;
A
#
# COMPACT_ATOMS: atom_id res chain seq x y z
N MET A 1 -1.39 -2.24 13.50
CA MET A 1 -0.17 -1.50 13.86
C MET A 1 0.33 -0.80 12.60
N LEU A 2 0.43 0.52 12.65
CA LEU A 2 0.97 1.33 11.55
C LEU A 2 2.49 1.13 11.42
N TRP A 3 3.01 1.13 10.19
CA TRP A 3 4.45 1.19 9.94
C TRP A 3 4.99 2.60 10.23
N ARG A 4 6.31 2.74 10.31
CA ARG A 4 6.91 4.07 10.53
C ARG A 4 6.63 5.02 9.37
N THR A 5 6.66 4.53 8.14
CA THR A 5 6.29 5.28 6.93
C THR A 5 4.84 5.76 6.97
N ASP A 6 3.92 4.95 7.49
CA ASP A 6 2.52 5.32 7.71
C ASP A 6 2.38 6.46 8.73
N ARG A 7 3.12 6.38 9.85
CA ARG A 7 3.16 7.46 10.86
C ARG A 7 3.70 8.76 10.27
N MET A 8 4.76 8.70 9.47
CA MET A 8 5.36 9.86 8.83
C MET A 8 4.36 10.64 7.97
N ILE A 9 3.56 9.94 7.15
CA ILE A 9 2.54 10.60 6.31
C ILE A 9 1.34 11.06 7.14
N LEU A 10 0.94 10.32 8.17
CA LEU A 10 -0.13 10.73 9.07
C LEU A 10 0.22 12.04 9.81
N ASP A 11 1.42 12.13 10.37
CA ASP A 11 1.92 13.33 11.04
C ASP A 11 1.98 14.52 10.07
N ALA A 12 2.50 14.30 8.86
CA ALA A 12 2.61 15.34 7.84
C ALA A 12 1.25 15.85 7.36
N ALA A 13 0.29 14.95 7.11
CA ALA A 13 -1.07 15.31 6.71
C ALA A 13 -1.81 16.05 7.83
N THR A 14 -1.66 15.59 9.08
CA THR A 14 -2.26 16.23 10.26
C THR A 14 -1.72 17.64 10.46
N ALA A 15 -0.39 17.81 10.37
CA ALA A 15 0.24 19.13 10.45
C ALA A 15 -0.17 20.06 9.29
N ALA A 16 -0.44 19.51 8.10
CA ALA A 16 -0.95 20.28 6.98
C ALA A 16 -2.42 20.67 7.15
N ALA A 17 -3.28 19.76 7.65
CA ALA A 17 -4.69 20.02 7.92
C ALA A 17 -4.88 21.09 9.01
N ALA A 18 -4.04 21.09 10.05
CA ALA A 18 -4.07 22.08 11.13
C ALA A 18 -3.74 23.51 10.67
N ARG A 19 -3.14 23.68 9.48
CA ARG A 19 -2.87 25.01 8.88
C ARG A 19 -4.03 25.51 8.01
N LEU A 20 -5.02 24.67 7.74
CA LEU A 20 -6.20 25.07 6.98
C LEU A 20 -7.10 25.96 7.86
N PRO A 21 -7.93 26.84 7.26
CA PRO A 21 -8.72 27.83 8.01
C PRO A 21 -9.62 27.24 9.09
N GLY A 22 -10.01 25.96 8.99
CA GLY A 22 -10.48 25.17 10.11
C GLY A 22 -11.78 25.67 10.76
N ASP A 23 -12.61 26.43 10.04
CA ASP A 23 -13.85 26.96 10.60
C ASP A 23 -14.95 25.90 10.75
N GLY A 24 -14.68 24.64 10.36
CA GLY A 24 -15.60 23.52 10.42
C GLY A 24 -16.82 23.67 9.50
N THR A 25 -16.87 24.74 8.70
CA THR A 25 -17.96 24.98 7.77
C THR A 25 -17.64 24.34 6.43
N HIS A 26 -18.65 23.70 5.83
CA HIS A 26 -18.53 23.04 4.53
C HIS A 26 -18.37 24.04 3.35
N GLY A 27 -18.09 25.32 3.63
CA GLY A 27 -17.97 26.41 2.67
C GLY A 27 -16.55 26.76 2.25
N GLY A 28 -15.53 26.17 2.88
CA GLY A 28 -14.12 26.43 2.57
C GLY A 28 -13.63 25.79 1.27
N THR A 29 -12.75 26.49 0.54
CA THR A 29 -12.10 25.97 -0.68
C THR A 29 -11.06 24.89 -0.38
N HIS A 30 -10.41 24.97 0.79
CA HIS A 30 -9.35 24.06 1.24
C HIS A 30 -9.69 23.57 2.66
N THR A 31 -10.16 22.34 2.77
CA THR A 31 -10.65 21.75 4.04
C THR A 31 -10.04 20.38 4.33
N VAL A 32 -9.32 19.79 3.37
CA VAL A 32 -8.66 18.49 3.52
C VAL A 32 -7.21 18.63 3.09
N ALA A 33 -6.28 18.10 3.88
CA ALA A 33 -4.89 17.91 3.49
C ALA A 33 -4.63 16.43 3.25
N ALA A 34 -3.64 16.12 2.41
CA ALA A 34 -3.15 14.78 2.21
C ALA A 34 -1.63 14.76 2.28
N ALA A 35 -1.09 13.61 2.67
CA ALA A 35 0.32 13.32 2.57
C ALA A 35 0.54 11.97 1.90
N ALA A 36 1.61 11.87 1.12
CA ALA A 36 2.00 10.67 0.42
C ALA A 36 3.51 10.45 0.56
N ILE A 37 3.95 9.19 0.65
CA ILE A 37 5.38 8.83 0.62
C ILE A 37 5.69 8.13 -0.69
N ASP A 38 6.71 8.60 -1.40
CA ASP A 38 7.19 7.98 -2.64
C ASP A 38 8.20 6.86 -2.38
N LEU A 39 8.53 6.09 -3.42
CA LEU A 39 9.49 4.97 -3.33
C LEU A 39 10.89 5.38 -2.86
N SER A 40 11.28 6.65 -3.04
CA SER A 40 12.53 7.19 -2.51
C SER A 40 12.44 7.59 -1.02
N GLY A 41 11.27 7.41 -0.38
CA GLY A 41 11.04 7.76 1.01
C GLY A 41 10.72 9.24 1.24
N ARG A 42 10.44 10.03 0.19
CA ARG A 42 10.10 11.45 0.34
C ARG A 42 8.62 11.60 0.67
N VAL A 43 8.33 12.41 1.68
CA VAL A 43 6.96 12.78 2.06
C VAL A 43 6.54 14.06 1.33
N HIS A 44 5.42 13.98 0.63
CA HIS A 44 4.78 15.07 -0.11
C HIS A 44 3.49 15.45 0.59
N THR A 45 3.12 16.74 0.57
CA THR A 45 1.85 17.22 1.16
C THR A 45 1.12 18.17 0.22
N ALA A 46 -0.21 18.15 0.23
CA ALA A 46 -1.05 19.09 -0.50
C ALA A 46 -2.42 19.24 0.15
N ALA A 47 -3.15 20.31 -0.19
CA ALA A 47 -4.55 20.50 0.19
C ALA A 47 -5.47 20.30 -1.01
N ASN A 48 -6.73 19.95 -0.76
CA ASN A 48 -7.75 19.91 -1.81
C ASN A 48 -8.00 21.31 -2.37
N VAL A 49 -8.57 21.40 -3.58
CA VAL A 49 -9.13 22.66 -4.11
C VAL A 49 -10.56 22.38 -4.51
N PHE A 50 -11.51 22.79 -3.68
CA PHE A 50 -12.92 22.64 -3.99
C PHE A 50 -13.33 23.54 -5.16
N HIS A 51 -13.98 22.96 -6.16
CA HIS A 51 -14.61 23.68 -7.26
C HIS A 51 -15.72 22.80 -7.87
N PHE A 52 -16.83 23.41 -8.31
CA PHE A 52 -18.01 22.69 -8.78
C PHE A 52 -17.75 21.81 -10.02
N THR A 53 -16.73 22.15 -10.81
CA THR A 53 -16.30 21.34 -11.97
C THR A 53 -15.49 20.10 -11.58
N GLY A 54 -15.40 19.79 -10.29
CA GLY A 54 -14.60 18.69 -9.78
C GLY A 54 -13.14 19.08 -9.57
N GLY A 55 -12.88 20.16 -8.84
CA GLY A 55 -11.51 20.48 -8.40
C GLY A 55 -10.85 19.31 -7.63
N PRO A 56 -9.51 19.21 -7.60
CA PRO A 56 -8.82 18.04 -7.06
C PRO A 56 -9.08 17.87 -5.56
N CYS A 57 -9.32 16.61 -5.15
CA CYS A 57 -9.20 16.24 -3.75
C CYS A 57 -7.73 16.35 -3.32
N ALA A 58 -7.47 16.36 -2.01
CA ALA A 58 -6.12 16.51 -1.50
C ALA A 58 -5.20 15.39 -1.99
N GLU A 59 -5.72 14.17 -2.12
CA GLU A 59 -5.01 13.02 -2.65
C GLU A 59 -4.55 13.26 -4.10
N LEU A 60 -5.42 13.80 -4.96
CA LEU A 60 -5.05 14.10 -6.35
C LEU A 60 -4.04 15.24 -6.44
N ALA A 61 -4.17 16.24 -5.57
CA ALA A 61 -3.21 17.34 -5.48
C ALA A 61 -1.83 16.84 -5.03
N VAL A 62 -1.76 15.91 -4.06
CA VAL A 62 -0.47 15.38 -3.58
C VAL A 62 0.20 14.47 -4.62
N LEU A 63 -0.56 13.75 -5.44
CA LEU A 63 0.00 13.02 -6.60
C LEU A 63 0.69 13.98 -7.58
N GLY A 64 0.06 15.13 -7.87
CA GLY A 64 0.66 16.18 -8.71
C GLY A 64 1.92 16.80 -8.08
N ALA A 65 1.90 17.02 -6.75
CA ALA A 65 3.06 17.52 -6.01
C ALA A 65 4.24 16.53 -6.04
N ALA A 66 3.97 15.24 -5.83
CA ALA A 66 4.98 14.19 -5.91
C ALA A 66 5.59 14.09 -7.31
N ALA A 67 4.74 14.11 -8.35
CA ALA A 67 5.18 14.06 -9.75
C ALA A 67 6.05 15.26 -10.17
N ALA A 68 5.96 16.40 -9.47
CA ALA A 68 6.83 17.54 -9.71
C ALA A 68 8.25 17.34 -9.16
N VAL A 69 8.47 16.33 -8.32
CA VAL A 69 9.77 16.02 -7.68
C VAL A 69 10.44 14.82 -8.35
N SER A 70 9.70 13.75 -8.64
CA SER A 70 10.22 12.56 -9.33
C SER A 70 9.11 11.76 -10.01
N ASP A 71 9.52 10.74 -10.79
CA ASP A 71 8.63 9.73 -11.37
C ASP A 71 8.51 8.47 -10.47
N ASP A 72 8.88 8.58 -9.18
CA ASP A 72 8.77 7.46 -8.26
C ASP A 72 7.30 7.13 -7.96
N PRO A 73 6.93 5.84 -7.87
CA PRO A 73 5.60 5.48 -7.44
C PRO A 73 5.33 5.94 -6.01
N VAL A 74 4.12 6.41 -5.76
CA VAL A 74 3.60 6.62 -4.41
C VAL A 74 3.32 5.27 -3.76
N MET A 75 3.88 5.07 -2.57
CA MET A 75 3.83 3.81 -1.82
C MET A 75 2.75 3.79 -0.74
N ALA A 76 2.52 4.93 -0.09
CA ALA A 76 1.40 5.08 0.84
C ALA A 76 0.84 6.50 0.81
N ILE A 77 -0.45 6.65 1.14
CA ILE A 77 -1.15 7.94 1.13
C ILE A 77 -2.22 8.01 2.23
N VAL A 78 -2.44 9.20 2.78
CA VAL A 78 -3.49 9.49 3.76
C VAL A 78 -4.10 10.86 3.49
N ALA A 79 -5.41 11.01 3.76
CA ALA A 79 -6.11 12.29 3.77
C ALA A 79 -6.62 12.58 5.19
N VAL A 80 -6.48 13.83 5.64
CA VAL A 80 -6.89 14.31 6.97
C VAL A 80 -7.72 15.57 6.80
N GLY A 81 -8.90 15.60 7.41
CA GLY A 81 -9.77 16.77 7.43
C GLY A 81 -9.27 17.83 8.42
N ASP A 82 -9.51 19.10 8.09
CA ASP A 82 -9.34 20.21 9.04
C ASP A 82 -10.30 20.09 10.24
N GLY A 83 -10.08 20.92 11.26
CA GLY A 83 -10.98 21.03 12.42
C GLY A 83 -11.15 19.71 13.18
N ASP A 84 -10.05 18.97 13.37
CA ASP A 84 -10.00 17.69 14.09
C ASP A 84 -10.91 16.58 13.53
N ARG A 85 -11.30 16.67 12.25
CA ARG A 85 -12.10 15.63 11.57
C ARG A 85 -11.36 14.31 11.32
N GLY A 86 -10.06 14.27 11.61
CA GLY A 86 -9.24 13.06 11.55
C GLY A 86 -9.03 12.52 10.13
N VAL A 87 -8.65 11.26 10.05
CA VAL A 87 -8.41 10.56 8.77
C VAL A 87 -9.73 10.42 8.00
N LEU A 88 -9.68 10.67 6.70
CA LEU A 88 -10.83 10.52 5.80
C LEU A 88 -10.52 9.43 4.76
N ALA A 89 -11.43 8.48 4.60
CA ALA A 89 -11.34 7.50 3.53
C ALA A 89 -11.40 8.20 2.16
N PRO A 90 -10.62 7.75 1.15
CA PRO A 90 -10.60 8.39 -0.16
C PRO A 90 -11.96 8.28 -0.84
N CYS A 91 -12.36 9.33 -1.56
CA CYS A 91 -13.59 9.30 -2.35
C CYS A 91 -13.44 8.38 -3.58
N GLY A 92 -14.56 8.00 -4.21
CA GLY A 92 -14.55 7.07 -5.36
C GLY A 92 -13.62 7.52 -6.50
N ARG A 93 -13.55 8.83 -6.79
CA ARG A 93 -12.63 9.37 -7.80
C ARG A 93 -11.16 9.18 -7.44
N CYS A 94 -10.78 9.45 -6.19
CA CYS A 94 -9.42 9.24 -5.71
C CYS A 94 -9.04 7.75 -5.76
N ARG A 95 -9.95 6.86 -5.33
CA ARG A 95 -9.70 5.42 -5.38
C ARG A 95 -9.38 4.94 -6.79
N GLN A 96 -10.14 5.39 -7.80
CA GLN A 96 -9.91 4.98 -9.19
C GLN A 96 -8.59 5.52 -9.72
N VAL A 97 -8.30 6.81 -9.49
CA VAL A 97 -7.02 7.40 -9.94
C VAL A 97 -5.82 6.74 -9.26
N LEU A 98 -5.91 6.47 -7.96
CA LEU A 98 -4.87 5.76 -7.22
C LEU A 98 -4.69 4.34 -7.74
N LEU A 99 -5.78 3.60 -8.01
CA LEU A 99 -5.71 2.26 -8.59
C LEU A 99 -5.04 2.26 -9.97
N ASP A 100 -5.39 3.23 -10.83
CA ASP A 100 -4.89 3.29 -12.21
C ASP A 100 -3.42 3.73 -12.27
N LEU A 101 -2.99 4.64 -11.39
CA LEU A 101 -1.64 5.23 -11.43
C LEU A 101 -0.65 4.56 -10.46
N HIS A 102 -1.14 4.08 -9.32
CA HIS A 102 -0.35 3.51 -8.23
C HIS A 102 -1.04 2.26 -7.65
N PRO A 103 -1.22 1.17 -8.43
CA PRO A 103 -2.03 0.01 -8.02
C PRO A 103 -1.52 -0.73 -6.76
N HIS A 104 -0.29 -0.48 -6.34
CA HIS A 104 0.34 -1.05 -5.14
C HIS A 104 0.36 -0.08 -3.94
N VAL A 105 -0.29 1.08 -4.04
CA VAL A 105 -0.36 2.06 -2.96
C VAL A 105 -1.21 1.53 -1.80
N LEU A 106 -0.70 1.74 -0.59
CA LEU A 106 -1.49 1.58 0.64
C LEU A 106 -2.18 2.89 0.97
N VAL A 107 -3.46 2.83 1.33
CA VAL A 107 -4.23 3.99 1.75
C VAL A 107 -4.55 3.83 3.22
N LEU A 108 -4.18 4.81 4.04
CA LEU A 108 -4.65 4.85 5.43
C LEU A 108 -6.12 5.27 5.44
N VAL A 109 -6.96 4.44 6.05
CA VAL A 109 -8.38 4.69 6.27
C VAL A 109 -8.69 4.66 7.77
N PRO A 110 -9.81 5.25 8.22
CA PRO A 110 -10.22 5.14 9.63
C PRO A 110 -10.32 3.68 10.08
N GLY A 111 -9.91 3.38 11.32
CA GLY A 111 -10.01 2.04 11.90
C GLY A 111 -11.47 1.59 12.10
N ALA A 112 -11.72 0.29 11.96
CA ALA A 112 -13.08 -0.29 12.07
C ALA A 112 -13.69 -0.19 13.48
N ASP A 113 -12.87 -0.04 14.52
CA ASP A 113 -13.32 0.16 15.90
C ASP A 113 -13.86 1.58 16.16
N ALA A 114 -13.76 2.47 15.16
CA ALA A 114 -14.43 3.76 15.19
C ALA A 114 -15.95 3.53 15.08
N GLY A 115 -16.68 3.65 16.18
CA GLY A 115 -18.14 3.50 16.28
C GLY A 115 -18.95 4.56 15.52
N GLY A 116 -18.52 4.94 14.32
CA GLY A 116 -19.04 6.07 13.54
C GLY A 116 -18.34 7.41 13.85
N GLU A 117 -17.47 7.47 14.87
CA GLU A 117 -16.90 8.73 15.40
C GLU A 117 -15.43 8.99 15.00
N GLY A 118 -14.80 8.12 14.22
CA GLY A 118 -13.48 8.36 13.60
C GLY A 118 -12.27 8.29 14.53
N ASP A 119 -12.41 7.65 15.69
CA ASP A 119 -11.44 7.58 16.80
C ASP A 119 -10.58 6.30 16.85
N GLY A 120 -10.86 5.32 15.98
CA GLY A 120 -10.04 4.11 15.84
C GLY A 120 -8.68 4.38 15.19
N GLU A 121 -7.63 3.65 15.61
CA GLU A 121 -6.29 3.73 14.99
C GLU A 121 -6.43 3.50 13.47
N PRO A 122 -5.90 4.41 12.63
CA PRO A 122 -5.96 4.23 11.18
C PRO A 122 -5.34 2.90 10.76
N VAL A 123 -5.85 2.35 9.65
CA VAL A 123 -5.34 1.11 9.07
C VAL A 123 -4.95 1.33 7.62
N GLY A 124 -3.76 0.86 7.25
CA GLY A 124 -3.30 0.85 5.86
C GLY A 124 -3.93 -0.30 5.09
N VAL A 125 -4.61 -0.01 3.99
CA VAL A 125 -5.22 -1.02 3.12
C VAL A 125 -4.79 -0.84 1.66
N PRO A 126 -4.60 -1.92 0.87
CA PRO A 126 -4.31 -1.79 -0.55
C PRO A 126 -5.46 -1.09 -1.29
N VAL A 127 -5.16 -0.14 -2.19
CA VAL A 127 -6.20 0.61 -2.91
C VAL A 127 -7.23 -0.27 -3.62
N ARG A 128 -6.82 -1.43 -4.12
CA ARG A 128 -7.71 -2.41 -4.79
C ARG A 128 -8.83 -2.94 -3.90
N THR A 129 -8.63 -3.00 -2.58
CA THR A 129 -9.68 -3.48 -1.66
C THR A 129 -10.77 -2.42 -1.44
N LEU A 130 -10.49 -1.17 -1.81
CA LEU A 130 -11.44 -0.05 -1.72
C LEU A 130 -12.37 0.06 -2.95
N LEU A 131 -12.15 -0.74 -4.00
CA LEU A 131 -12.96 -0.76 -5.23
C LEU A 131 -13.28 -2.20 -5.66
N PRO A 132 -14.32 -2.82 -5.08
CA PRO A 132 -14.76 -4.14 -5.52
C PRO A 132 -15.25 -4.07 -6.98
N HIS A 133 -14.82 -5.04 -7.80
CA HIS A 133 -15.14 -5.12 -9.23
C HIS A 133 -14.73 -3.87 -10.03
N ALA A 134 -13.58 -3.29 -9.68
CA ALA A 134 -13.05 -2.10 -10.35
C ALA A 134 -12.90 -2.29 -11.87
N TYR A 135 -13.13 -1.20 -12.60
CA TYR A 135 -12.66 -1.10 -13.97
C TYR A 135 -11.13 -1.05 -13.97
N ALA A 136 -10.50 -1.92 -14.75
CA ALA A 136 -9.06 -1.91 -14.99
C ALA A 136 -8.77 -1.14 -16.27
N TRP A 137 -7.85 -0.17 -16.22
CA TRP A 137 -7.36 0.53 -17.40
C TRP A 137 -6.32 -0.35 -18.14
N PRO A 138 -6.67 -1.02 -19.26
CA PRO A 138 -5.89 -2.16 -19.76
C PRO A 138 -4.50 -1.79 -20.30
N ASP A 139 -4.36 -0.59 -20.86
CA ASP A 139 -3.13 -0.16 -21.55
C ASP A 139 -2.23 0.76 -20.72
N ARG A 140 -2.53 0.94 -19.42
CA ARG A 140 -1.73 1.82 -18.56
C ARG A 140 -0.50 1.06 -18.05
N PRO A 141 0.74 1.49 -18.34
CA PRO A 141 1.91 0.97 -17.68
C PRO A 141 1.88 1.43 -16.22
N ALA A 142 1.81 0.49 -15.29
CA ALA A 142 1.95 0.76 -13.87
C ALA A 142 3.27 0.15 -13.34
N PRO A 143 3.98 0.85 -12.43
CA PRO A 143 5.13 0.29 -11.75
C PRO A 143 4.72 -1.01 -11.05
N ARG A 144 5.49 -2.07 -11.28
CA ARG A 144 5.23 -3.37 -10.66
C ARG A 144 6.06 -3.49 -9.40
N ILE A 145 5.38 -3.67 -8.28
CA ILE A 145 6.00 -3.65 -6.96
C ILE A 145 5.57 -4.88 -6.17
N VAL A 146 6.55 -5.56 -5.58
CA VAL A 146 6.29 -6.61 -4.58
C VAL A 146 6.86 -6.14 -3.25
N ARG A 147 5.99 -5.93 -2.28
CA ARG A 147 6.38 -5.49 -0.92
C ARG A 147 6.73 -6.70 -0.06
N PHE A 148 7.82 -6.61 0.68
CA PHE A 148 8.30 -7.60 1.63
C PHE A 148 8.51 -6.94 2.98
N ASN A 149 8.22 -7.69 4.05
CA ASN A 149 8.72 -7.31 5.36
C ASN A 149 10.26 -7.33 5.34
N GLY A 150 10.89 -6.33 5.98
CA GLY A 150 12.33 -6.13 6.04
C GLY A 150 13.11 -7.35 6.50
N ARG A 151 12.52 -8.19 7.36
CA ARG A 151 13.13 -9.45 7.85
C ARG A 151 13.50 -10.43 6.74
N TYR A 152 12.85 -10.37 5.58
CA TYR A 152 13.12 -11.26 4.44
C TYR A 152 14.22 -10.75 3.52
N ARG A 153 14.70 -9.51 3.71
CA ARG A 153 15.61 -8.84 2.79
C ARG A 153 16.87 -9.67 2.51
N ASP A 154 17.56 -10.10 3.55
CA ASP A 154 18.86 -10.77 3.39
C ASP A 154 18.72 -12.15 2.74
N ASP A 155 17.62 -12.86 2.98
CA ASP A 155 17.32 -14.13 2.34
C ASP A 155 16.97 -13.97 0.86
N VAL A 156 16.19 -12.94 0.52
CA VAL A 156 15.85 -12.63 -0.87
C VAL A 156 17.09 -12.21 -1.66
N LEU A 157 17.91 -11.30 -1.10
CA LEU A 157 19.14 -10.84 -1.76
C LEU A 157 20.20 -11.94 -1.91
N ALA A 158 20.28 -12.85 -0.94
CA ALA A 158 21.17 -14.00 -1.03
C ALA A 158 20.66 -15.10 -1.98
N GLY A 159 19.41 -15.02 -2.45
CA GLY A 159 18.77 -16.07 -3.24
C GLY A 159 18.43 -17.34 -2.46
N ARG A 160 18.33 -17.24 -1.13
CA ARG A 160 17.82 -18.33 -0.27
C ARG A 160 16.29 -18.40 -0.32
N LYS A 161 15.65 -17.24 -0.39
CA LYS A 161 14.20 -17.09 -0.61
C LYS A 161 13.97 -16.71 -2.07
N THR A 162 13.28 -17.57 -2.79
CA THR A 162 13.00 -17.46 -4.24
C THR A 162 11.51 -17.53 -4.57
N ALA A 163 10.64 -17.66 -3.56
CA ALA A 163 9.20 -17.53 -3.71
C ALA A 163 8.55 -16.68 -2.61
N THR A 164 7.38 -16.15 -2.93
CA THR A 164 6.47 -15.48 -1.99
C THR A 164 5.04 -15.88 -2.27
N ILE A 165 4.30 -16.22 -1.22
CA ILE A 165 2.90 -16.58 -1.24
C ILE A 165 2.08 -15.36 -0.86
N ARG A 166 1.03 -15.10 -1.62
CA ARG A 166 0.22 -13.89 -1.53
C ARG A 166 -1.27 -14.23 -1.47
N HIS A 167 -1.98 -13.59 -0.55
CA HIS A 167 -3.43 -13.64 -0.43
C HIS A 167 -4.00 -12.25 -0.75
N ASP A 168 -5.00 -12.18 -1.63
CA ASP A 168 -5.62 -10.92 -2.11
C ASP A 168 -4.61 -9.84 -2.56
N ASP A 169 -3.46 -10.27 -3.06
CA ASP A 169 -2.37 -9.44 -3.57
C ASP A 169 -1.85 -10.04 -4.87
N PRO A 170 -2.60 -9.90 -5.97
CA PRO A 170 -2.30 -10.60 -7.21
C PRO A 170 -0.97 -10.16 -7.80
N GLN A 171 -0.17 -11.13 -8.24
CA GLN A 171 1.14 -10.91 -8.83
C GLN A 171 1.11 -11.23 -10.34
N GLY A 172 1.82 -10.43 -11.14
CA GLY A 172 2.06 -10.75 -12.56
C GLY A 172 3.41 -11.47 -12.77
N THR A 173 3.71 -11.91 -14.00
CA THR A 173 5.05 -12.38 -14.39
C THR A 173 5.83 -11.29 -15.15
N GLY A 174 7.14 -11.16 -14.92
CA GLY A 174 7.99 -10.15 -15.57
C GLY A 174 8.80 -9.28 -14.59
N PRO A 175 9.48 -8.24 -15.11
CA PRO A 175 10.27 -7.32 -14.30
C PRO A 175 9.44 -6.64 -13.21
N THR A 176 10.03 -6.47 -12.04
CA THR A 176 9.39 -5.85 -10.89
C THR A 176 10.45 -5.22 -9.98
N THR A 177 10.03 -4.26 -9.16
CA THR A 177 10.82 -3.75 -8.05
C THR A 177 10.38 -4.46 -6.78
N PHE A 178 11.32 -5.02 -6.04
CA PHE A 178 11.08 -5.47 -4.68
C PHE A 178 11.32 -4.34 -3.71
N VAL A 179 10.42 -4.21 -2.75
CA VAL A 179 10.44 -3.18 -1.73
C VAL A 179 10.47 -3.86 -0.37
N PHE A 180 11.44 -3.48 0.46
CA PHE A 180 11.57 -3.96 1.83
C PHE A 180 11.32 -2.80 2.78
N GLU A 181 10.45 -3.04 3.75
CA GLU A 181 10.14 -2.12 4.83
C GLU A 181 9.72 -2.90 6.09
N ASP A 182 9.82 -2.24 7.23
CA ASP A 182 9.43 -2.78 8.52
C ASP A 182 8.91 -1.64 9.42
N GLU A 183 8.67 -1.97 10.69
CA GLU A 183 8.08 -1.03 11.66
C GLU A 183 9.00 0.14 12.01
N ASP A 184 10.30 0.05 11.69
CA ASP A 184 11.34 1.00 12.09
C ASP A 184 11.94 1.77 10.89
N ALA A 185 11.74 1.28 9.67
CA ALA A 185 12.28 1.87 8.45
C ALA A 185 11.69 3.27 8.16
N GLU A 186 12.57 4.26 7.94
CA GLU A 186 12.19 5.64 7.56
C GLU A 186 11.87 5.79 6.06
N GLY A 187 11.89 4.70 5.30
CA GLY A 187 11.69 4.68 3.86
C GLY A 187 11.81 3.26 3.32
N PHE A 188 12.20 3.13 2.06
CA PHE A 188 12.17 1.86 1.34
C PHE A 188 13.56 1.42 0.93
N THR A 189 13.91 0.16 1.18
CA THR A 189 15.05 -0.47 0.50
C THR A 189 14.53 -1.23 -0.71
N THR A 190 15.19 -1.07 -1.86
CA THR A 190 14.72 -1.66 -3.11
C THR A 190 15.75 -2.56 -3.77
N THR A 191 15.26 -3.51 -4.58
CA THR A 191 16.10 -4.27 -5.51
C THR A 191 15.30 -4.62 -6.77
N GLY A 192 15.97 -4.70 -7.91
CA GLY A 192 15.35 -5.16 -9.15
C GLY A 192 15.15 -6.68 -9.11
N ALA A 193 14.01 -7.16 -9.59
CA ALA A 193 13.71 -8.59 -9.63
C ALA A 193 12.87 -8.94 -10.84
N VAL A 194 12.71 -10.25 -11.07
CA VAL A 194 11.80 -10.80 -12.07
C VAL A 194 10.93 -11.85 -11.39
N VAL A 195 9.61 -11.70 -11.47
CA VAL A 195 8.67 -12.78 -11.14
C VAL A 195 8.60 -13.70 -12.36
N GLU A 196 9.04 -14.93 -12.19
CA GLU A 196 9.19 -15.90 -13.29
C GLU A 196 7.92 -16.70 -13.51
N SER A 197 7.20 -17.01 -12.43
CA SER A 197 5.91 -17.71 -12.51
C SER A 197 5.01 -17.34 -11.34
N VAL A 198 3.71 -17.46 -11.57
CA VAL A 198 2.67 -17.31 -10.56
C VAL A 198 1.74 -18.51 -10.68
N ALA A 199 1.60 -19.28 -9.60
CA ALA A 199 0.70 -20.42 -9.52
C ALA A 199 -0.38 -20.15 -8.47
N ARG A 200 -1.64 -20.47 -8.77
CA ARG A 200 -2.71 -20.46 -7.78
C ARG A 200 -2.84 -21.82 -7.13
N LYS A 201 -2.87 -21.84 -5.81
CA LYS A 201 -3.05 -23.05 -4.98
C LYS A 201 -4.06 -22.75 -3.88
N ARG A 202 -4.76 -23.78 -3.41
CA ARG A 202 -5.40 -23.70 -2.09
C ARG A 202 -4.32 -23.75 -1.00
N VAL A 203 -4.61 -23.20 0.18
CA VAL A 203 -3.67 -23.23 1.31
C VAL A 203 -3.37 -24.67 1.74
N ASP A 204 -4.35 -25.57 1.65
CA ASP A 204 -4.17 -26.99 1.92
C ASP A 204 -3.22 -27.70 0.93
N GLU A 205 -3.03 -27.15 -0.27
CA GLU A 205 -2.15 -27.66 -1.34
C GLU A 205 -0.70 -27.14 -1.25
N ILE A 206 -0.39 -26.26 -0.28
CA ILE A 206 1.00 -25.80 -0.05
C ILE A 206 1.87 -26.99 0.35
N ASP A 207 2.98 -27.16 -0.37
CA ASP A 207 3.83 -28.34 -0.30
C ASP A 207 5.27 -28.04 0.18
N ALA A 208 6.10 -29.09 0.21
CA ALA A 208 7.49 -28.99 0.66
C ALA A 208 8.40 -28.23 -0.32
N ASP A 209 8.04 -28.13 -1.61
CA ASP A 209 8.77 -27.30 -2.57
C ASP A 209 8.47 -25.82 -2.30
N ASP A 210 7.22 -25.47 -2.03
CA ASP A 210 6.85 -24.10 -1.64
C ASP A 210 7.56 -23.68 -0.34
N ALA A 211 7.62 -24.56 0.67
CA ALA A 211 8.37 -24.30 1.91
C ALA A 211 9.86 -24.05 1.65
N ARG A 212 10.48 -24.84 0.77
CA ARG A 212 11.88 -24.66 0.38
C ARG A 212 12.10 -23.33 -0.34
N ASP A 213 11.26 -23.01 -1.32
CA ASP A 213 11.37 -21.78 -2.11
C ASP A 213 11.09 -20.52 -1.25
N GLU A 214 10.22 -20.63 -0.24
CA GLU A 214 9.95 -19.59 0.75
C GLU A 214 11.06 -19.40 1.80
N HIS A 215 12.03 -20.32 1.84
CA HIS A 215 13.05 -20.46 2.89
C HIS A 215 12.46 -20.72 4.29
N ALA A 216 11.39 -21.50 4.36
CA ALA A 216 10.79 -21.99 5.60
C ALA A 216 11.39 -23.34 6.02
N GLY A 217 11.42 -23.61 7.34
CA GLY A 217 11.95 -24.86 7.88
C GLY A 217 11.11 -26.09 7.55
N SER A 218 9.80 -25.91 7.39
CA SER A 218 8.83 -26.94 7.05
C SER A 218 7.55 -26.34 6.46
N VAL A 219 6.65 -27.18 5.94
CA VAL A 219 5.30 -26.74 5.51
C VAL A 219 4.52 -26.15 6.67
N ALA A 220 4.65 -26.71 7.88
CA ALA A 220 3.99 -26.19 9.07
C ALA A 220 4.50 -24.79 9.44
N ASP A 221 5.82 -24.57 9.37
CA ASP A 221 6.42 -23.25 9.63
C ASP A 221 5.98 -22.23 8.58
N LEU A 222 5.91 -22.63 7.31
CA LEU A 222 5.40 -21.78 6.22
C LEU A 222 3.95 -21.37 6.49
N ARG A 223 3.06 -22.32 6.81
CA ARG A 223 1.65 -22.03 7.10
C ARG A 223 1.49 -21.13 8.34
N ALA A 224 2.26 -21.39 9.39
CA ALA A 224 2.26 -20.51 10.57
C ALA A 224 2.72 -19.08 10.24
N GLY A 225 3.75 -18.96 9.38
CA GLY A 225 4.21 -17.67 8.86
C GLY A 225 3.16 -16.94 8.02
N LEU A 226 2.38 -17.67 7.21
CA LEU A 226 1.27 -17.10 6.43
C LEU A 226 0.15 -16.57 7.32
N LEU A 227 -0.25 -17.33 8.35
CA LEU A 227 -1.27 -16.90 9.31
C LEU A 227 -0.85 -15.65 10.10
N ALA A 228 0.45 -15.43 10.31
CA ALA A 228 0.94 -14.21 10.93
C ALA A 228 0.73 -12.97 10.04
N HIS A 229 0.74 -13.13 8.71
CA HIS A 229 0.48 -12.04 7.74
C HIS A 229 -0.99 -11.94 7.34
N TYR A 230 -1.68 -13.07 7.31
CA TYR A 230 -3.08 -13.22 6.88
C TYR A 230 -3.87 -13.98 7.97
N PRO A 231 -4.24 -13.33 9.08
CA PRO A 231 -4.83 -14.02 10.24
C PRO A 231 -6.17 -14.72 9.96
N SER A 232 -6.89 -14.32 8.91
CA SER A 232 -8.18 -14.89 8.51
C SER A 232 -8.06 -16.03 7.50
N LEU A 233 -6.85 -16.43 7.12
CA LEU A 233 -6.62 -17.40 6.06
C LEU A 233 -7.02 -18.82 6.50
N GLY A 234 -7.92 -19.46 5.75
CA GLY A 234 -8.35 -20.84 5.91
C GLY A 234 -7.71 -21.81 4.91
N ASP A 235 -7.88 -23.10 5.14
CA ASP A 235 -7.29 -24.17 4.30
C ASP A 235 -7.82 -24.16 2.84
N ASP A 236 -9.08 -23.79 2.65
CA ASP A 236 -9.73 -23.74 1.33
C ASP A 236 -9.47 -22.43 0.55
N ASP A 237 -8.88 -21.42 1.21
CA ASP A 237 -8.60 -20.14 0.59
C ASP A 237 -7.56 -20.26 -0.51
N LEU A 238 -7.69 -19.43 -1.54
CA LEU A 238 -6.77 -19.40 -2.67
C LEU A 238 -5.63 -18.42 -2.42
N VAL A 239 -4.41 -18.87 -2.67
CA VAL A 239 -3.20 -18.06 -2.62
C VAL A 239 -2.43 -18.14 -3.94
N GLU A 240 -1.67 -17.08 -4.22
CA GLU A 240 -0.75 -17.04 -5.35
C GLU A 240 0.69 -17.28 -4.87
N VAL A 241 1.32 -18.34 -5.39
CA VAL A 241 2.74 -18.64 -5.20
C VAL A 241 3.53 -17.99 -6.33
N ALA A 242 4.16 -16.85 -6.06
CA ALA A 242 4.99 -16.12 -7.01
C ALA A 242 6.46 -16.53 -6.82
N ARG A 243 7.02 -17.23 -7.82
CA ARG A 243 8.46 -17.58 -7.87
C ARG A 243 9.22 -16.52 -8.62
N PHE A 244 10.40 -16.18 -8.13
CA PHE A 244 11.16 -15.02 -8.58
C PHE A 244 12.67 -15.23 -8.49
N ARG A 245 13.38 -14.31 -9.12
CA ARG A 245 14.82 -14.10 -8.90
C ARG A 245 15.15 -12.62 -8.81
N VAL A 246 16.15 -12.29 -8.01
CA VAL A 246 16.72 -10.93 -7.94
C VAL A 246 17.63 -10.71 -9.15
N VAL A 247 17.58 -9.51 -9.73
CA VAL A 247 18.51 -9.06 -10.77
C VAL A 247 19.76 -8.53 -10.07
N ARG A 248 20.91 -9.14 -10.35
CA ARG A 248 22.22 -8.68 -9.86
C ARG A 248 22.83 -7.66 -10.81
#